data_AF-A0A661DV63-F1
#
_entry.id   AF-A0A661DV63-F1
#
_cell.length_a   1.000
_cell.length_b   1.000
_cell.length_c   1.000
_cell.angle_alpha   90.00
_cell.angle_beta   90.00
_cell.angle_gamma   90.00
#
_symmetry.space_group_name_H-M   'P 1'
#
loop_
_entity.id
_entity.type
_entity.pdbx_description
1 polymer ?
#
loop_
_entity_poly.entity_id
_entity_poly.type
_entity_poly.pdbx_seq_one_letter_code
_entity_poly.pdbx_strand_id
1 'polypeptide(L)' 'MKTETVRTNIVLDSKLVQAGLKATGIKTRRELVDFALRELLRHKQQKKLLLLKGKVTWEGDLAEMRAGHGQ' A
#
# COMPACT_ATOMS: atom_id res chain seq x y z
N MET A 1 18.01 -9.17 4.82
CA MET A 1 17.20 -10.17 4.08
C MET A 1 17.76 -10.25 2.67
N LYS A 2 18.12 -11.44 2.16
CA LYS A 2 18.66 -11.59 0.80
C LYS A 2 17.61 -11.13 -0.21
N THR A 3 17.91 -10.11 -1.00
CA THR A 3 17.04 -9.67 -2.09
C THR A 3 17.28 -10.56 -3.31
N GLU A 4 16.60 -11.71 -3.38
CA GLU A 4 16.63 -12.53 -4.58
C GLU A 4 15.91 -11.78 -5.71
N THR A 5 16.68 -11.31 -6.68
CA THR A 5 16.15 -10.61 -7.86
C THR A 5 15.97 -11.62 -8.98
N VAL A 6 14.72 -11.83 -9.40
CA VAL A 6 14.38 -12.72 -10.52
C VAL A 6 14.23 -11.88 -11.80
N ARG A 7 14.85 -12.32 -12.90
CA ARG A 7 14.61 -11.77 -14.24
C ARG A 7 13.51 -12.60 -14.91
N THR A 8 12.45 -11.93 -15.35
CA THR A 8 11.32 -12.57 -16.00
C THR A 8 10.97 -11.82 -17.27
N ASN A 9 10.68 -12.54 -18.36
CA ASN A 9 10.13 -11.96 -19.58
C ASN A 9 8.61 -12.00 -19.48
N ILE A 10 7.96 -10.83 -19.43
CA ILE A 10 6.51 -10.70 -19.27
C ILE A 10 5.96 -9.74 -20.32
N VAL A 11 4.80 -10.08 -20.87
CA VAL A 11 4.08 -9.20 -21.79
C VAL A 11 3.29 -8.20 -20.97
N LEU A 12 3.52 -6.90 -21.21
CA LEU A 12 2.85 -5.80 -20.53
C LEU A 12 2.18 -4.89 -21.55
N ASP A 13 1.02 -4.35 -21.20
CA ASP A 13 0.38 -3.30 -22.00
C ASP A 13 1.22 -2.02 -21.94
N SER A 14 1.73 -1.62 -23.10
CA SER A 14 2.53 -0.41 -23.26
C SER A 14 1.80 0.88 -22.86
N LYS A 15 0.49 0.96 -23.05
CA LYS A 15 -0.32 2.12 -22.68
C LYS A 15 -0.43 2.24 -21.16
N LEU A 16 -0.69 1.11 -20.49
CA LEU A 16 -0.77 1.05 -19.03
C LEU A 16 0.59 1.40 -18.39
N VAL A 17 1.68 0.88 -18.95
CA VAL A 17 3.03 1.20 -18.47
C VAL A 17 3.33 2.69 -18.65
N GLN A 18 3.01 3.28 -19.80
CA GLN A 18 3.20 4.72 -20.01
C GLN A 18 2.37 5.57 -19.04
N ALA A 19 1.11 5.21 -18.83
CA ALA A 19 0.26 5.89 -17.85
C ALA A 19 0.84 5.77 -16.44
N GLY A 20 1.31 4.58 -16.05
CA GLY A 20 1.95 4.34 -14.76
C GLY A 20 3.24 5.14 -14.57
N LEU A 21 4.13 5.18 -15.57
CA LEU A 21 5.36 5.98 -15.53
C LEU A 21 5.04 7.47 -15.38
N LYS A 22 4.05 7.99 -16.13
CA LYS A 22 3.62 9.39 -16.01
C LYS A 22 3.00 9.72 -14.65
N ALA A 23 2.17 8.83 -14.12
CA ALA A 23 1.48 9.05 -12.85
C ALA A 23 2.41 8.96 -11.63
N THR A 24 3.42 8.08 -11.69
CA THR A 24 4.33 7.82 -10.56
C THR A 24 5.65 8.58 -10.65
N GLY A 25 6.01 9.11 -11.83
CA GLY A 25 7.31 9.74 -12.08
C GLY A 25 8.48 8.76 -12.14
N ILE A 26 8.22 7.45 -12.12
CA ILE A 26 9.25 6.41 -12.18
C ILE A 26 9.86 6.35 -13.59
N LYS A 27 11.18 6.12 -13.66
CA LYS A 27 11.93 6.13 -14.92
C LYS A 27 11.97 4.76 -15.61
N THR A 28 11.97 3.66 -14.84
CA THR A 28 12.15 2.32 -15.40
C THR A 28 10.92 1.43 -15.24
N ARG A 29 10.71 0.55 -16.22
CA ARG A 29 9.61 -0.44 -16.16
C ARG A 29 9.77 -1.41 -14.98
N ARG A 30 11.01 -1.78 -14.65
CA ARG A 30 11.32 -2.68 -13.51
C ARG A 30 10.87 -2.05 -12.20
N GLU A 31 11.23 -0.79 -11.96
CA GLU A 31 10.85 -0.09 -10.74
C GLU A 31 9.34 0.16 -10.69
N LEU A 32 8.70 0.44 -11.83
CA LEU A 32 7.24 0.59 -11.89
C LEU A 32 6.54 -0.70 -11.47
N VAL A 33 7.02 -1.86 -11.94
CA VAL A 33 6.45 -3.16 -11.59
C VAL A 33 6.67 -3.48 -10.11
N ASP A 34 7.87 -3.23 -9.57
CA ASP A 34 8.15 -3.42 -8.14
C ASP A 34 7.26 -2.51 -7.26
N PHE A 35 7.13 -1.24 -7.64
CA PHE A 35 6.27 -0.28 -6.98
C PHE A 35 4.80 -0.72 -6.99
N ALA A 36 4.29 -1.14 -8.15
CA ALA A 36 2.91 -1.60 -8.28
C ALA A 36 2.62 -2.84 -7.41
N LEU A 37 3.57 -3.79 -7.34
CA LEU A 37 3.42 -4.98 -6.48
C LEU A 37 3.40 -4.61 -4.99
N ARG A 38 4.27 -3.70 -4.57
CA ARG A 38 4.30 -3.20 -3.18
C ARG A 38 3.01 -2.47 -2.80
N GLU A 39 2.52 -1.57 -3.65
CA GLU A 39 1.28 -0.85 -3.40
C GLU A 39 0.07 -1.78 -3.38
N LEU A 40 0.02 -2.80 -4.25
CA LEU A 40 -1.04 -3.81 -4.21
C LEU A 40 -1.06 -4.54 -2.86
N LEU A 41 0.10 -4.95 -2.35
CA LEU A 41 0.21 -5.60 -1.03
C LEU A 41 -0.19 -4.65 0.09
N ARG A 42 0.24 -3.39 0.05
CA ARG A 42 -0.12 -2.36 1.02
C ARG A 42 -1.63 -2.16 1.07
N HIS A 43 -2.28 -2.01 -0.08
CA HIS A 43 -3.74 -1.89 -0.16
C HIS A 43 -4.46 -3.13 0.37
N LYS A 44 -3.96 -4.34 0.10
CA LYS A 44 -4.54 -5.57 0.67
C LYS A 44 -4.36 -5.65 2.19
N GLN A 45 -3.23 -5.22 2.73
CA GLN A 45 -2.99 -5.18 4.17
C GLN A 45 -3.90 -4.17 4.87
N GLN A 46 -4.08 -2.97 4.30
CA GLN A 46 -5.03 -1.98 4.80
C GLN A 46 -6.47 -2.52 4.80
N LYS A 47 -6.88 -3.24 3.75
CA LYS A 47 -8.18 -3.92 3.73
C LYS A 47 -8.30 -5.02 4.79
N LYS A 48 -7.20 -5.71 5.13
CA LYS A 48 -7.19 -6.66 6.26
C LYS A 48 -7.34 -5.95 7.62
N LEU A 49 -6.80 -4.74 7.79
CA LEU A 49 -7.09 -3.95 8.98
C LEU A 49 -8.58 -3.61 9.09
N LEU A 50 -9.24 -3.31 7.95
CA LEU A 50 -10.70 -3.10 7.95
C LEU A 50 -11.48 -4.35 8.35
N LEU A 51 -10.95 -5.57 8.13
CA LEU A 51 -11.55 -6.82 8.60
C LEU A 51 -11.37 -7.05 10.11
N LEU A 52 -10.45 -6.34 10.76
CA LEU A 52 -10.30 -6.33 12.22
C LEU A 52 -11.30 -5.37 12.90
N LYS A 53 -11.98 -4.52 12.12
CA LYS A 53 -13.05 -3.63 12.60
C LYS A 53 -14.22 -4.46 13.12
N GLY A 54 -14.39 -4.50 14.44
CA GLY A 54 -15.42 -5.28 15.14
C GLY A 54 -14.94 -6.61 15.76
N LYS A 55 -13.68 -7.01 15.55
CA LYS A 55 -13.06 -8.16 16.25
C LYS A 55 -12.16 -7.73 17.41
N VAL A 56 -11.70 -6.49 17.42
CA VAL A 56 -10.90 -5.92 18.51
C VAL A 56 -11.85 -5.10 19.37
N THR A 57 -12.07 -5.55 20.61
CA THR A 57 -12.72 -4.75 21.65
C THR A 57 -11.82 -3.56 21.92
N TRP A 58 -12.30 -2.37 21.56
CA TRP A 58 -11.59 -1.16 21.90
C TRP A 58 -11.87 -0.86 23.37
N GLU A 59 -10.90 -1.12 24.24
CA GLU A 59 -10.92 -0.71 25.65
C GLU A 59 -10.28 0.68 25.76
N GLY A 60 -11.13 1.70 25.81
CA GLY A 60 -10.74 3.09 26.04
C GLY A 60 -11.98 3.94 26.30
N ASP A 61 -11.86 4.95 27.18
CA ASP A 61 -12.93 5.92 27.40
C ASP A 61 -12.80 7.09 26.42
N LEU A 62 -13.78 7.26 25.53
CA LEU A 62 -13.80 8.36 24.54
C LEU A 62 -13.87 9.73 25.21
N ALA A 63 -14.40 9.81 26.44
CA ALA A 63 -14.53 11.07 27.16
C ALA A 63 -13.17 11.56 27.66
N GLU A 64 -12.34 10.68 28.23
CA GLU A 64 -10.99 11.05 28.71
C GLU A 64 -10.07 11.50 27.56
N MET A 65 -10.12 10.82 26.41
CA MET A 65 -9.29 11.16 25.25
C MET A 65 -9.66 12.53 24.64
N ARG A 66 -10.90 13.00 24.82
CA ARG A 66 -11.37 14.28 24.29
C ARG A 66 -11.18 15.44 25.28
N ALA A 67 -11.03 15.15 26.57
CA ALA A 67 -10.81 16.17 27.60
C ALA A 67 -9.44 16.87 27.51
N GLY A 68 -8.46 16.27 26.83
CA GLY A 68 -7.11 16.83 26.67
C GLY A 68 -6.98 17.99 25.67
N HIS A 69 -8.03 18.32 24.90
CA HIS A 69 -7.99 19.37 23.87
C HIS A 69 -8.88 20.59 24.18
N GLY A 70 -9.23 20.78 25.45
CA GLY A 70 -10.01 21.92 25.93
C GLY A 70 -9.28 22.73 27.00
N GLN A 71 -8.11 23.30 26.67
CA GLN A 71 -7.54 24.48 27.34
C GLN A 71 -6.94 25.41 26.30
#